data_AF-A0A9N9WZZ9-F1
#
_entry.id   AF-A0A9N9WZZ9-F1
#
_cell.length_a   1.000
_cell.length_b   1.000
_cell.length_c   1.000
_cell.angle_alpha   90.00
_cell.angle_beta   90.00
_cell.angle_gamma   90.00
#
_symmetry.space_group_name_H-M   'P 1'
#
loop_
_entity.id
_entity.type
_entity.pdbx_description
1 polymer ?
#
loop_
_entity_poly.entity_id
_entity_poly.type
_entity_poly.pdbx_seq_one_letter_code
_entity_poly.pdbx_strand_id
1 'polypeptide(L)'
;MFPSKKHPPMSGFRFRSVAKITVVMGLIFVMFLAVKNTFKEQELQQENFFLKDKLQDFIQGGFDKLKVIQDGIYNADGWNNFNGNNETENAQPDPEDFEMMNENGIAEANAEVQDEQPQIDEPEYVLDDGITDEAQRYITELNLTNPGHLGAPVILPLNVSKEIQQKIDDGYKTYGFNAFVSSLVSLNREIPDKRSEYCKTKVYRTDLPKASVVIPIHDDDWSLLLRTIHSIIRYSNMSLIEEILISDDYSTREHLKQQLDDYVKKLPKVRIIRSERRLGIVANRVLGARNAVGPVIIFVDSHVECTPGWLEPILDQLRDNPKLVIWSKISGLGEKDLRLSVDDGVGGIGAFDWAMNFKWIDVKWYEGDHPTEKYAPKASPTFMGPTYALWKDFFEEIGYFDVDMDIWGGEDVELGFRAWMCGGRVEMIPCSMICHMFRAHTYTTHSKDKGGYRWNTDRIAEVWLQDYIKYYYRLVGDTKDRKFGDISERMEIRNKCQSFQWYLDNVYPMYEVPIEIRDTTTSTTKKADTIVDTKENDEEEDEIDTKVEDEDNEAEDDAKDKDTKSNDELKKEVEKIKKEVEDKLQKIKSKN
;
A
#
# COMPACT_ATOMS: atom_id res chain seq x y z
N MET A 1 5.87 28.58 -60.55
CA MET A 1 6.78 29.75 -60.51
C MET A 1 6.87 30.23 -59.07
N PHE A 2 8.10 30.31 -58.54
CA PHE A 2 8.53 30.93 -57.27
C PHE A 2 8.09 32.40 -57.15
N PRO A 3 8.05 33.06 -55.96
CA PRO A 3 9.20 33.20 -55.02
C PRO A 3 8.87 33.15 -53.50
N SER A 4 9.68 32.55 -52.62
CA SER A 4 11.01 32.98 -52.11
C SER A 4 11.04 34.38 -51.49
N LYS A 5 10.89 34.47 -50.15
CA LYS A 5 11.42 35.60 -49.35
C LYS A 5 12.18 35.08 -48.12
N LYS A 6 13.42 35.53 -48.02
CA LYS A 6 14.41 35.32 -46.95
C LYS A 6 14.04 36.16 -45.71
N HIS A 7 14.26 35.62 -44.51
CA HIS A 7 14.38 36.41 -43.28
C HIS A 7 15.87 36.78 -42.99
N PRO A 8 16.15 37.97 -42.43
CA PRO A 8 17.49 38.40 -42.00
C PRO A 8 17.85 37.89 -40.58
N PRO A 9 19.13 37.96 -40.16
CA PRO A 9 19.62 37.30 -38.95
C PRO A 9 19.38 38.17 -37.70
N MET A 10 18.89 37.57 -36.61
CA MET A 10 18.99 38.16 -35.28
C MET A 10 20.16 37.55 -34.52
N SER A 11 21.26 38.30 -34.49
CA SER A 11 22.36 38.14 -33.54
C SER A 11 21.96 38.63 -32.16
N GLY A 12 22.24 37.82 -31.14
CA GLY A 12 22.82 38.32 -29.90
C GLY A 12 21.89 38.89 -28.84
N PHE A 13 20.92 38.12 -28.31
CA PHE A 13 20.35 38.44 -26.98
C PHE A 13 19.70 37.23 -26.26
N ARG A 14 20.28 36.02 -26.30
CA ARG A 14 19.73 34.86 -25.55
C ARG A 14 20.74 33.87 -24.95
N PHE A 15 21.97 34.30 -24.65
CA PHE A 15 22.97 33.42 -24.00
C PHE A 15 23.35 33.78 -22.55
N ARG A 16 23.00 34.98 -22.06
CA ARG A 16 23.39 35.40 -20.69
C ARG A 16 22.38 35.03 -19.59
N SER A 17 21.10 34.86 -19.92
CA SER A 17 20.06 34.53 -18.93
C SER A 17 19.99 33.04 -18.62
N VAL A 18 20.22 32.16 -19.62
CA VAL A 18 20.25 30.71 -19.41
C VAL A 18 21.44 30.30 -18.56
N ALA A 19 22.63 30.87 -18.82
CA ALA A 19 23.83 30.59 -18.03
C ALA A 19 23.70 30.98 -16.55
N LYS A 20 22.97 32.06 -16.22
CA LYS A 20 22.73 32.47 -14.83
C LYS A 20 21.77 31.51 -14.11
N ILE A 21 20.76 31.00 -14.80
CA ILE A 21 19.80 30.04 -14.23
C ILE A 21 20.49 28.68 -13.98
N THR A 22 21.34 28.22 -14.91
CA THR A 22 22.10 26.97 -14.73
C THR A 22 23.08 27.06 -13.56
N VAL A 23 23.73 28.21 -13.35
CA VAL A 23 24.64 28.42 -12.21
C VAL A 23 23.88 28.45 -10.88
N VAL A 24 22.70 29.06 -10.82
CA VAL A 24 21.87 29.09 -9.61
C VAL A 24 21.32 27.70 -9.27
N MET A 25 20.84 26.95 -10.25
CA MET A 25 20.40 25.56 -10.06
C MET A 25 21.56 24.64 -9.65
N GLY A 26 22.75 24.84 -10.22
CA GLY A 26 23.96 24.11 -9.81
C GLY A 26 24.38 24.40 -8.37
N LEU A 27 24.29 25.66 -7.93
CA LEU A 27 24.58 26.05 -6.54
C LEU A 27 23.55 25.50 -5.55
N ILE A 28 22.27 25.43 -5.92
CA ILE A 28 21.22 24.80 -5.11
C ILE A 28 21.48 23.30 -4.98
N PHE A 29 21.86 22.63 -6.07
CA PHE A 29 22.17 21.20 -6.05
C PHE A 29 23.41 20.86 -5.21
N VAL A 30 24.45 21.69 -5.30
CA VAL A 30 25.66 21.57 -4.45
C VAL A 30 25.35 21.84 -2.98
N MET A 31 24.49 22.82 -2.67
CA MET A 31 24.00 23.02 -1.29
C MET A 31 23.17 21.84 -0.79
N PHE A 32 22.34 21.23 -1.65
CA PHE A 32 21.53 20.07 -1.28
C PHE A 32 22.41 18.84 -0.99
N LEU A 33 23.45 18.62 -1.80
CA LEU A 33 24.44 17.56 -1.58
C LEU A 33 25.29 17.81 -0.32
N ALA A 34 25.68 19.06 -0.06
CA ALA A 34 26.41 19.44 1.14
C ALA A 34 25.55 19.21 2.41
N VAL A 35 24.27 19.59 2.38
CA VAL A 35 23.33 19.35 3.48
C VAL A 35 23.14 17.84 3.69
N LYS A 36 22.96 17.07 2.62
CA LYS A 36 22.79 15.61 2.69
C LYS A 36 24.02 14.91 3.28
N ASN A 37 25.23 15.33 2.91
CA ASN A 37 26.47 14.77 3.49
C ASN A 37 26.71 15.22 4.93
N THR A 38 26.31 16.44 5.31
CA THR A 38 26.43 16.92 6.70
C THR A 38 25.48 16.16 7.64
N PHE A 39 24.28 15.77 7.16
CA PHE A 39 23.35 14.92 7.92
C PHE A 39 23.86 13.48 8.04
N LYS A 40 24.56 12.95 7.02
CA LYS A 40 25.15 11.61 7.07
C LYS A 40 26.30 11.48 8.08
N GLU A 41 26.98 12.59 8.41
CA GLU A 41 27.98 12.64 9.49
C GLU A 41 27.37 12.96 10.87
N GLN A 42 26.15 13.49 10.95
CA GLN A 42 25.47 13.82 12.23
C GLN A 42 24.49 12.75 12.74
N GLU A 43 24.16 11.72 11.97
CA GLU A 43 23.37 10.57 12.45
C GLU A 43 24.05 9.74 13.54
N LEU A 44 25.31 10.06 13.90
CA LEU A 44 26.03 9.45 15.01
C LEU A 44 25.93 10.18 16.36
N GLN A 45 25.25 11.32 16.47
CA GLN A 45 24.94 11.92 17.78
C GLN A 45 23.55 12.56 17.85
N GLN A 46 22.69 11.97 18.70
CA GLN A 46 21.47 12.59 19.21
C GLN A 46 21.81 13.90 19.93
N GLU A 47 21.32 15.03 19.41
CA GLU A 47 20.87 16.23 20.14
C GLU A 47 20.87 17.44 19.17
N ASN A 48 19.69 18.00 18.85
CA ASN A 48 19.40 19.45 18.78
C ASN A 48 18.08 19.74 18.04
N PHE A 49 16.97 19.74 18.78
CA PHE A 49 15.64 20.17 18.32
C PHE A 49 15.64 21.63 17.78
N PHE A 50 16.52 22.48 18.31
CA PHE A 50 16.60 23.91 17.99
C PHE A 50 17.14 24.23 16.58
N LEU A 51 17.93 23.35 15.98
CA LEU A 51 18.45 23.55 14.62
C LEU A 51 17.39 23.27 13.54
N LYS A 52 16.44 22.38 13.84
CA LYS A 52 15.40 21.93 12.91
C LYS A 52 14.37 23.03 12.67
N ASP A 53 13.91 23.70 13.73
CA ASP A 53 12.97 24.83 13.63
C ASP A 53 13.58 26.03 12.89
N LYS A 54 14.84 26.38 13.17
CA LYS A 54 15.53 27.48 12.43
C LYS A 54 15.78 27.16 10.97
N LEU A 55 15.99 25.89 10.63
CA LEU A 55 16.13 25.45 9.24
C LEU A 55 14.79 25.51 8.51
N GLN A 56 13.69 25.19 9.19
CA GLN A 56 12.34 25.26 8.66
C GLN A 56 11.92 26.73 8.41
N ASP A 57 12.25 27.64 9.34
CA ASP A 57 12.07 29.09 9.17
C ASP A 57 12.91 29.66 8.02
N PHE A 58 14.15 29.18 7.84
CA PHE A 58 15.03 29.60 6.75
C PHE A 58 14.52 29.14 5.38
N ILE A 59 14.03 27.90 5.30
CA ILE A 59 13.43 27.34 4.09
C ILE A 59 12.13 28.09 3.75
N GLN A 60 11.27 28.35 4.73
CA GLN A 60 10.03 29.10 4.53
C GLN A 60 10.30 30.54 4.08
N GLY A 61 11.25 31.24 4.74
CA GLY A 61 11.67 32.58 4.33
C GLY A 61 12.34 32.63 2.95
N GLY A 62 12.91 31.52 2.48
CA GLY A 62 13.42 31.36 1.11
C GLY A 62 12.29 31.23 0.08
N PHE A 63 11.25 30.45 0.40
CA PHE A 63 10.06 30.30 -0.45
C PHE A 63 9.25 31.60 -0.55
N ASP A 64 9.12 32.35 0.54
CA ASP A 64 8.39 33.63 0.54
C ASP A 64 9.13 34.68 -0.31
N LYS A 65 10.46 34.70 -0.31
CA LYS A 65 11.26 35.57 -1.19
C LYS A 65 11.18 35.16 -2.66
N LEU A 66 11.07 33.86 -2.97
CA LEU A 66 10.83 33.37 -4.33
C LEU A 66 9.44 33.77 -4.84
N LYS A 67 8.43 33.78 -3.97
CA LYS A 67 7.07 34.22 -4.28
C LYS A 67 7.01 35.72 -4.63
N VAL A 68 7.72 36.56 -3.87
CA VAL A 68 7.87 38.00 -4.17
C VAL A 68 8.60 38.26 -5.50
N ILE A 69 9.58 37.43 -5.87
CA ILE A 69 10.26 37.53 -7.17
C ILE A 69 9.33 37.09 -8.30
N GLN A 70 8.49 36.07 -8.08
CA GLN A 70 7.51 35.60 -9.06
C GLN A 70 6.41 36.65 -9.30
N ASP A 71 5.92 37.31 -8.25
CA ASP A 71 4.91 38.38 -8.34
C ASP A 71 5.47 39.71 -8.90
N GLY A 72 6.79 39.94 -8.75
CA GLY A 72 7.50 41.07 -9.34
C GLY A 72 7.84 40.91 -10.84
N ILE A 73 7.89 39.67 -11.34
CA ILE A 73 8.10 39.37 -12.77
C ILE A 73 6.79 39.54 -13.58
N TYR A 74 5.62 39.40 -12.95
CA TYR A 74 4.31 39.58 -13.60
C TYR A 74 3.80 41.04 -13.65
N ASN A 75 4.43 41.97 -12.94
CA ASN A 75 3.97 43.37 -12.82
C ASN A 75 4.94 44.44 -13.36
N ALA A 76 5.95 44.05 -14.13
CA ALA A 76 6.91 44.97 -14.74
C ALA A 76 7.00 44.77 -16.25
N ASP A 77 5.91 45.05 -16.96
CA ASP A 77 5.90 45.52 -18.36
C ASP A 77 4.51 46.11 -18.67
N GLY A 78 4.32 47.38 -18.33
CA GLY A 78 3.20 48.18 -18.82
C GLY A 78 3.65 49.03 -20.01
N TRP A 79 2.93 48.94 -21.13
CA TRP A 79 2.45 50.12 -21.88
C TRP A 79 1.38 49.76 -22.91
N ASN A 80 0.34 50.61 -22.91
CA ASN A 80 -0.89 50.60 -23.69
C ASN A 80 -0.73 50.98 -25.18
N ASN A 81 -1.73 50.55 -25.97
CA ASN A 81 -2.54 51.33 -26.95
C ASN A 81 -2.68 50.65 -28.33
N PHE A 82 -3.92 50.37 -28.75
CA PHE A 82 -4.62 51.12 -29.81
C PHE A 82 -6.13 50.78 -29.88
N ASN A 83 -6.91 51.84 -30.12
CA ASN A 83 -8.36 52.02 -30.06
C ASN A 83 -9.22 51.21 -31.08
N GLY A 84 -10.52 51.08 -30.76
CA GLY A 84 -11.58 50.83 -31.74
C GLY A 84 -12.98 50.61 -31.13
N ASN A 85 -13.75 51.70 -31.02
CA ASN A 85 -15.13 51.89 -30.52
C ASN A 85 -16.22 50.86 -30.86
N ASN A 86 -17.18 50.70 -29.93
CA ASN A 86 -18.62 51.10 -30.02
C ASN A 86 -19.35 50.52 -28.77
N GLU A 87 -19.78 51.33 -27.79
CA GLU A 87 -21.15 51.88 -27.64
C GLU A 87 -22.22 50.76 -27.79
N THR A 88 -23.04 50.42 -26.78
CA THR A 88 -24.01 51.29 -26.06
C THR A 88 -24.56 50.68 -24.76
N GLU A 89 -24.70 51.55 -23.74
CA GLU A 89 -25.85 51.76 -22.81
C GLU A 89 -26.38 50.58 -21.97
N ASN A 90 -26.14 50.56 -20.65
CA ASN A 90 -26.76 51.35 -19.55
C ASN A 90 -28.09 50.79 -19.02
N ALA A 91 -28.07 50.50 -17.72
CA ALA A 91 -29.00 50.96 -16.69
C ALA A 91 -29.71 49.85 -15.89
N GLN A 92 -29.31 49.73 -14.63
CA GLN A 92 -30.27 49.51 -13.54
C GLN A 92 -30.81 50.86 -13.07
N PRO A 93 -32.05 50.89 -12.53
CA PRO A 93 -32.21 51.53 -11.24
C PRO A 93 -33.18 50.81 -10.27
N ASP A 94 -32.72 50.78 -9.01
CA ASP A 94 -33.34 51.03 -7.69
C ASP A 94 -34.72 50.50 -7.22
N PRO A 95 -34.86 50.31 -5.88
CA PRO A 95 -35.97 49.68 -5.17
C PRO A 95 -36.96 50.70 -4.57
N GLU A 96 -37.92 50.17 -3.80
CA GLU A 96 -39.06 50.81 -3.12
C GLU A 96 -40.33 50.82 -3.96
N ASP A 97 -41.32 50.00 -3.57
CA ASP A 97 -42.55 50.57 -3.01
C ASP A 97 -43.59 49.54 -2.48
N PHE A 98 -44.07 49.84 -1.26
CA PHE A 98 -45.37 49.54 -0.62
C PHE A 98 -45.62 48.23 0.16
N GLU A 99 -45.58 48.41 1.49
CA GLU A 99 -46.44 47.73 2.47
C GLU A 99 -47.94 47.97 2.18
N MET A 100 -48.75 46.92 2.29
CA MET A 100 -50.14 47.02 2.76
C MET A 100 -50.53 45.76 3.54
N MET A 101 -50.91 45.96 4.80
CA MET A 101 -51.63 44.98 5.63
C MET A 101 -53.04 44.75 5.08
N ASN A 102 -53.50 43.49 5.04
CA ASN A 102 -54.74 43.05 5.71
C ASN A 102 -55.05 41.55 5.50
N GLU A 103 -55.13 40.87 6.64
CA GLU A 103 -56.11 39.85 7.06
C GLU A 103 -57.02 39.18 6.00
N ASN A 104 -56.87 37.86 5.81
CA ASN A 104 -57.82 36.83 6.27
C ASN A 104 -57.71 35.54 5.43
N GLY A 105 -57.48 34.43 6.14
CA GLY A 105 -57.97 33.10 5.78
C GLY A 105 -57.24 32.39 4.63
N ILE A 106 -56.44 31.38 4.98
CA ILE A 106 -56.70 29.97 4.61
C ILE A 106 -55.83 29.11 5.52
N ALA A 107 -56.52 28.28 6.30
CA ALA A 107 -55.96 27.22 7.11
C ALA A 107 -55.57 26.03 6.20
N GLU A 108 -54.60 25.25 6.69
CA GLU A 108 -54.35 23.85 6.35
C GLU A 108 -53.85 23.53 4.92
N ALA A 109 -52.53 23.29 4.81
CA ALA A 109 -51.96 22.04 4.27
C ALA A 109 -50.43 22.15 4.16
N ASN A 110 -49.71 22.02 5.28
CA ASN A 110 -48.31 21.58 5.25
C ASN A 110 -48.28 20.15 5.75
N ALA A 111 -48.56 19.20 4.86
CA ALA A 111 -48.12 17.83 5.06
C ALA A 111 -46.63 17.79 4.70
N GLU A 112 -45.79 17.84 5.73
CA GLU A 112 -44.42 17.36 5.62
C GLU A 112 -44.48 15.88 5.25
N VAL A 113 -44.09 15.55 4.02
CA VAL A 113 -43.74 14.17 3.67
C VAL A 113 -42.40 13.92 4.33
N GLN A 114 -42.43 13.50 5.59
CA GLN A 114 -41.33 12.76 6.19
C GLN A 114 -41.29 11.40 5.49
N ASP A 115 -40.31 11.21 4.61
CA ASP A 115 -39.89 9.87 4.19
C ASP A 115 -39.31 9.18 5.43
N GLU A 116 -40.18 8.62 6.27
CA GLU A 116 -39.80 7.62 7.26
C GLU A 116 -39.39 6.36 6.49
N GLN A 117 -38.11 6.28 6.14
CA GLN A 117 -37.45 5.00 5.90
C GLN A 117 -37.69 4.15 7.17
N PRO A 118 -38.31 2.97 7.09
CA PRO A 118 -38.51 2.13 8.26
C PRO A 118 -37.12 1.80 8.84
N GLN A 119 -36.83 2.34 10.03
CA GLN A 119 -35.73 1.84 10.86
C GLN A 119 -36.06 0.39 11.18
N ILE A 120 -35.43 -0.53 10.46
CA ILE A 120 -35.35 -1.91 10.89
C ILE A 120 -34.48 -1.86 12.14
N ASP A 121 -35.09 -2.06 13.31
CA ASP A 121 -34.39 -2.23 14.58
C ASP A 121 -33.50 -3.50 14.47
N GLU A 122 -32.30 -3.35 13.92
CA GLU A 122 -31.29 -4.39 13.97
C GLU A 122 -30.90 -4.62 15.44
N PRO A 123 -30.79 -5.88 15.89
CA PRO A 123 -30.38 -6.16 17.26
C PRO A 123 -28.98 -5.56 17.47
N GLU A 124 -28.86 -4.58 18.35
CA GLU A 124 -27.57 -4.03 18.75
C GLU A 124 -26.77 -5.14 19.46
N TYR A 125 -25.81 -5.71 18.74
CA TYR A 125 -24.94 -6.76 19.28
C TYR A 125 -24.00 -6.12 20.31
N VAL A 126 -24.22 -6.43 21.60
CA VAL A 126 -23.29 -6.03 22.66
C VAL A 126 -22.03 -6.87 22.54
N LEU A 127 -21.01 -6.33 21.89
CA LEU A 127 -19.71 -6.96 21.74
C LEU A 127 -18.85 -6.69 22.98
N ASP A 128 -18.06 -7.69 23.38
CA ASP A 128 -17.07 -7.60 24.46
C ASP A 128 -15.88 -6.73 24.02
N ASP A 129 -15.38 -5.85 24.89
CA ASP A 129 -14.23 -5.00 24.59
C ASP A 129 -12.90 -5.78 24.56
N GLY A 130 -12.91 -7.01 25.08
CA GLY A 130 -11.79 -7.94 25.11
C GLY A 130 -10.59 -7.49 25.93
N ILE A 131 -10.76 -6.48 26.79
CA ILE A 131 -9.71 -6.03 27.71
C ILE A 131 -9.68 -6.96 28.91
N THR A 132 -8.62 -7.77 28.99
CA THR A 132 -8.40 -8.68 30.12
C THR A 132 -7.98 -7.91 31.38
N ASP A 133 -8.13 -8.52 32.55
CA ASP A 133 -7.62 -7.96 33.82
C ASP A 133 -6.10 -7.67 33.74
N GLU A 134 -5.36 -8.51 33.03
CA GLU A 134 -3.92 -8.32 32.79
C GLU A 134 -3.67 -7.09 31.90
N ALA A 135 -4.41 -6.92 30.80
CA ALA A 135 -4.31 -5.75 29.95
C ALA A 135 -4.68 -4.47 30.72
N GLN A 136 -5.75 -4.50 31.51
CA GLN A 136 -6.19 -3.36 32.33
C GLN A 136 -5.14 -2.96 33.38
N ARG A 137 -4.44 -3.94 33.97
CA ARG A 137 -3.29 -3.69 34.85
C ARG A 137 -2.19 -2.91 34.12
N TYR A 138 -1.80 -3.33 32.91
CA TYR A 138 -0.77 -2.64 32.14
C TYR A 138 -1.21 -1.27 31.63
N ILE A 139 -2.46 -1.11 31.19
CA ILE A 139 -3.03 0.19 30.82
C ILE A 139 -2.87 1.18 31.98
N THR A 140 -3.16 0.73 33.21
CA THR A 140 -3.01 1.53 34.42
C THR A 140 -1.55 1.80 34.77
N GLU A 141 -0.69 0.77 34.73
CA GLU A 141 0.76 0.87 35.01
C GLU A 141 1.45 1.87 34.06
N LEU A 142 1.07 1.84 32.78
CA LEU A 142 1.63 2.67 31.72
C LEU A 142 0.95 4.04 31.60
N ASN A 143 -0.08 4.31 32.42
CA ASN A 143 -0.88 5.54 32.39
C ASN A 143 -1.46 5.83 30.98
N LEU A 144 -1.95 4.79 30.30
CA LEU A 144 -2.57 4.91 29.00
C LEU A 144 -4.06 5.28 29.17
N THR A 145 -4.54 6.24 28.38
CA THR A 145 -5.96 6.61 28.33
C THR A 145 -6.53 6.16 26.99
N ASN A 146 -7.52 5.25 27.01
CA ASN A 146 -8.20 4.73 25.82
C ASN A 146 -7.23 4.37 24.67
N PRO A 147 -6.26 3.47 24.91
CA PRO A 147 -5.24 3.12 23.92
C PRO A 147 -5.87 2.69 22.58
N GLY A 148 -5.39 3.29 21.49
CA GLY A 148 -5.83 2.94 20.14
C GLY A 148 -7.17 3.51 19.70
N HIS A 149 -7.87 4.27 20.57
CA HIS A 149 -9.17 4.87 20.27
C HIS A 149 -9.08 5.81 19.07
N LEU A 150 -10.12 5.80 18.21
CA LEU A 150 -10.17 6.52 16.93
C LEU A 150 -9.00 6.20 15.98
N GLY A 151 -8.37 5.04 16.17
CA GLY A 151 -7.21 4.61 15.41
C GLY A 151 -5.92 5.37 15.72
N ALA A 152 -5.86 6.07 16.86
CA ALA A 152 -4.65 6.76 17.32
C ALA A 152 -3.51 5.77 17.63
N PRO A 153 -2.24 6.17 17.50
CA PRO A 153 -1.12 5.34 17.92
C PRO A 153 -1.13 5.10 19.42
N VAL A 154 -0.84 3.88 19.84
CA VAL A 154 -0.53 3.56 21.25
C VAL A 154 0.95 3.86 21.50
N ILE A 155 1.20 4.96 22.21
CA ILE A 155 2.57 5.39 22.53
C ILE A 155 2.96 4.87 23.91
N LEU A 156 3.92 3.94 23.93
CA LEU A 156 4.52 3.46 25.17
C LEU A 156 5.55 4.47 25.72
N PRO A 157 5.73 4.55 27.06
CA PRO A 157 6.83 5.29 27.66
C PRO A 157 8.20 4.81 27.14
N LEU A 158 9.19 5.71 27.08
CA LEU A 158 10.55 5.38 26.59
C LEU A 158 11.22 4.23 27.36
N ASN A 159 10.94 4.14 28.67
CA ASN A 159 11.44 3.09 29.53
C ASN A 159 10.25 2.29 30.05
N VAL A 160 10.10 1.07 29.54
CA VAL A 160 9.14 0.08 30.05
C VAL A 160 9.85 -0.91 30.99
N SER A 161 9.08 -1.64 31.80
CA SER A 161 9.63 -2.70 32.64
C SER A 161 10.22 -3.83 31.78
N LYS A 162 11.14 -4.62 32.34
CA LYS A 162 11.71 -5.79 31.62
C LYS A 162 10.64 -6.80 31.21
N GLU A 163 9.60 -6.96 32.02
CA GLU A 163 8.45 -7.82 31.73
C GLU A 163 7.70 -7.35 30.48
N ILE A 164 7.44 -6.04 30.37
CA ILE A 164 6.77 -5.45 29.20
C ILE A 164 7.67 -5.56 27.97
N GLN A 165 8.96 -5.23 28.10
CA GLN A 165 9.90 -5.36 26.99
C GLN A 165 9.93 -6.80 26.44
N GLN A 166 9.98 -7.80 27.33
CA GLN A 166 9.95 -9.19 26.93
C GLN A 166 8.66 -9.57 26.18
N LYS A 167 7.50 -9.07 26.61
CA LYS A 167 6.23 -9.30 25.89
C LYS A 167 6.20 -8.65 24.51
N ILE A 168 6.82 -7.47 24.37
CA ILE A 168 6.97 -6.79 23.07
C ILE A 168 7.85 -7.65 22.16
N ASP A 169 9.03 -8.05 22.64
CA ASP A 169 10.00 -8.85 21.89
C ASP A 169 9.41 -10.21 21.49
N ASP A 170 8.73 -10.88 22.41
CA ASP A 170 8.00 -12.12 22.16
C ASP A 170 6.90 -11.91 21.11
N GLY A 171 6.17 -10.80 21.18
CA GLY A 171 5.16 -10.42 20.20
C GLY A 171 5.73 -10.27 18.80
N TYR A 172 6.84 -9.54 18.64
CA TYR A 172 7.51 -9.43 17.35
C TYR A 172 8.00 -10.79 16.88
N LYS A 173 8.79 -11.50 17.69
CA LYS A 173 9.32 -12.82 17.34
C LYS A 173 8.22 -13.79 16.90
N THR A 174 7.06 -13.73 17.55
CA THR A 174 5.98 -14.71 17.43
C THR A 174 4.87 -14.33 16.46
N TYR A 175 4.62 -13.05 16.21
CA TYR A 175 3.58 -12.57 15.29
C TYR A 175 4.04 -11.55 14.23
N GLY A 176 5.27 -11.03 14.32
CA GLY A 176 5.81 -10.04 13.38
C GLY A 176 5.30 -8.62 13.62
N PHE A 177 4.70 -8.36 14.78
CA PHE A 177 4.23 -7.04 15.19
C PHE A 177 4.15 -6.98 16.73
N ASN A 178 3.86 -5.79 17.26
CA ASN A 178 3.75 -5.57 18.70
C ASN A 178 2.41 -6.12 19.25
N ALA A 179 2.34 -7.44 19.44
CA ALA A 179 1.17 -8.13 19.99
C ALA A 179 0.82 -7.69 21.42
N PHE A 180 1.82 -7.26 22.21
CA PHE A 180 1.58 -6.64 23.51
C PHE A 180 0.74 -5.37 23.36
N VAL A 181 1.15 -4.44 22.49
CA VAL A 181 0.37 -3.22 22.23
C VAL A 181 -1.00 -3.55 21.65
N SER A 182 -1.11 -4.60 20.82
CA SER A 182 -2.39 -5.06 20.33
C SER A 182 -3.31 -5.53 21.46
N SER A 183 -2.82 -6.26 22.47
CA SER A 183 -3.67 -6.72 23.57
C SER A 183 -4.19 -5.60 24.49
N LEU A 184 -3.58 -4.40 24.44
CA LEU A 184 -4.06 -3.23 25.19
C LEU A 184 -5.20 -2.49 24.47
N VAL A 185 -5.38 -2.71 23.17
CA VAL A 185 -6.39 -2.02 22.36
C VAL A 185 -7.69 -2.81 22.33
N SER A 186 -8.79 -2.16 22.69
CA SER A 186 -10.13 -2.76 22.69
C SER A 186 -10.45 -3.42 21.34
N LEU A 187 -11.08 -4.60 21.39
CA LEU A 187 -11.61 -5.28 20.22
C LEU A 187 -12.70 -4.47 19.51
N ASN A 188 -13.40 -3.60 20.27
CA ASN A 188 -14.48 -2.73 19.77
C ASN A 188 -14.06 -1.27 19.65
N ARG A 189 -12.77 -0.99 19.47
CA ARG A 189 -12.33 0.40 19.31
C ARG A 189 -13.10 1.11 18.19
N GLU A 190 -13.52 2.33 18.47
CA GLU A 190 -14.12 3.18 17.45
C GLU A 190 -13.07 3.60 16.43
N ILE A 191 -13.45 3.59 15.15
CA ILE A 191 -12.64 4.00 14.01
C ILE A 191 -13.40 5.11 13.28
N PRO A 192 -12.76 6.26 13.02
CA PRO A 192 -13.42 7.35 12.30
C PRO A 192 -13.66 6.98 10.84
N ASP A 193 -14.79 7.42 10.28
CA ASP A 193 -15.02 7.34 8.84
C ASP A 193 -14.16 8.38 8.10
N LYS A 194 -13.04 7.90 7.55
CA LYS A 194 -12.03 8.70 6.84
C LYS A 194 -12.20 8.65 5.32
N ARG A 195 -13.28 8.05 4.82
CA ARG A 195 -13.61 8.06 3.39
C ARG A 195 -13.91 9.49 2.95
N SER A 196 -13.84 9.70 1.64
CA SER A 196 -14.23 10.98 1.04
C SER A 196 -15.71 11.27 1.25
N GLU A 197 -16.09 12.55 1.20
CA GLU A 197 -17.51 12.94 1.33
C GLU A 197 -18.38 12.26 0.27
N TYR A 198 -17.87 12.13 -0.96
CA TYR A 198 -18.52 11.38 -2.04
C TYR A 198 -18.90 9.95 -1.61
N CYS A 199 -17.97 9.22 -0.99
CA CYS A 199 -18.20 7.85 -0.56
C CYS A 199 -19.15 7.77 0.64
N LYS A 200 -19.14 8.77 1.53
CA LYS A 200 -20.04 8.83 2.70
C LYS A 200 -21.49 9.07 2.29
N THR A 201 -21.71 9.92 1.29
CA THR A 201 -23.05 10.27 0.80
C THR A 201 -23.55 9.36 -0.32
N LYS A 202 -22.74 8.40 -0.78
CA LYS A 202 -23.13 7.49 -1.85
C LYS A 202 -24.24 6.56 -1.37
N VAL A 203 -25.36 6.59 -2.08
CA VAL A 203 -26.48 5.69 -1.84
C VAL A 203 -26.27 4.42 -2.65
N TYR A 204 -26.31 3.27 -1.99
CA TYR A 204 -26.21 1.95 -2.61
C TYR A 204 -27.60 1.36 -2.82
N ARG A 205 -27.70 0.37 -3.72
CA ARG A 205 -28.94 -0.36 -3.96
C ARG A 205 -29.37 -1.15 -2.72
N THR A 206 -30.67 -1.44 -2.63
CA THR A 206 -31.25 -2.17 -1.50
C THR A 206 -31.27 -3.68 -1.69
N ASP A 207 -31.19 -4.16 -2.93
CA ASP A 207 -31.24 -5.58 -3.30
C ASP A 207 -29.84 -6.17 -3.51
N LEU A 208 -28.95 -5.93 -2.55
CA LEU A 208 -27.58 -6.43 -2.58
C LEU A 208 -27.51 -7.93 -2.29
N PRO A 209 -26.61 -8.68 -2.94
CA PRO A 209 -26.40 -10.08 -2.62
C PRO A 209 -25.79 -10.23 -1.23
N LYS A 210 -26.15 -11.30 -0.52
CA LYS A 210 -25.50 -11.63 0.75
C LYS A 210 -24.12 -12.24 0.54
N ALA A 211 -23.25 -12.12 1.54
CA ALA A 211 -21.89 -12.63 1.50
C ALA A 211 -21.53 -13.54 2.68
N SER A 212 -20.75 -14.59 2.39
CA SER A 212 -19.94 -15.29 3.39
C SER A 212 -18.59 -14.61 3.49
N VAL A 213 -18.25 -14.11 4.67
CA VAL A 213 -16.89 -13.62 4.95
C VAL A 213 -16.04 -14.81 5.39
N VAL A 214 -14.92 -15.06 4.72
CA VAL A 214 -14.01 -16.18 5.01
C VAL A 214 -12.70 -15.64 5.56
N ILE A 215 -12.34 -16.04 6.78
CA ILE A 215 -11.13 -15.62 7.48
C ILE A 215 -10.19 -16.82 7.61
N PRO A 216 -9.16 -16.96 6.74
CA PRO A 216 -8.14 -17.98 6.91
C PRO A 216 -7.25 -17.65 8.10
N ILE A 217 -7.01 -18.63 8.98
CA ILE A 217 -6.11 -18.46 10.14
C ILE A 217 -5.07 -19.58 10.20
N HIS A 218 -3.89 -19.28 10.75
CA HIS A 218 -2.93 -20.25 11.24
C HIS A 218 -2.05 -19.63 12.32
N ASP A 219 -2.19 -20.07 13.56
CA ASP A 219 -1.34 -19.60 14.67
C ASP A 219 -1.31 -18.07 14.82
N ASP A 220 -2.41 -17.42 14.44
CA ASP A 220 -2.61 -15.98 14.55
C ASP A 220 -2.75 -15.50 16.00
N ASP A 221 -2.43 -14.22 16.19
CA ASP A 221 -2.59 -13.54 17.47
C ASP A 221 -4.06 -13.44 17.88
N TRP A 222 -4.33 -13.68 19.16
CA TRP A 222 -5.68 -13.66 19.73
C TRP A 222 -6.35 -12.29 19.57
N SER A 223 -5.66 -11.21 19.95
CA SER A 223 -6.25 -9.87 20.00
C SER A 223 -6.57 -9.36 18.60
N LEU A 224 -5.67 -9.58 17.64
CA LEU A 224 -5.82 -9.07 16.28
C LEU A 224 -6.83 -9.88 15.45
N LEU A 225 -6.88 -11.21 15.63
CA LEU A 225 -7.92 -12.06 15.04
C LEU A 225 -9.31 -11.63 15.52
N LEU A 226 -9.50 -11.49 16.84
CA LEU A 226 -10.80 -11.09 17.36
C LEU A 226 -11.16 -9.67 16.96
N ARG A 227 -10.19 -8.74 16.90
CA ARG A 227 -10.45 -7.38 16.42
C ARG A 227 -10.90 -7.36 14.95
N THR A 228 -10.36 -8.25 14.13
CA THR A 228 -10.83 -8.45 12.75
C THR A 228 -12.30 -8.84 12.73
N ILE A 229 -12.67 -9.89 13.47
CA ILE A 229 -14.06 -10.39 13.56
C ILE A 229 -15.00 -9.30 14.08
N HIS A 230 -14.60 -8.59 15.14
CA HIS A 230 -15.38 -7.51 15.74
C HIS A 230 -15.56 -6.34 14.77
N SER A 231 -14.52 -5.95 14.02
CA SER A 231 -14.62 -4.88 13.02
C SER A 231 -15.60 -5.24 11.90
N ILE A 232 -15.65 -6.51 11.47
CA ILE A 232 -16.63 -6.99 10.49
C ILE A 232 -18.04 -6.85 11.05
N ILE A 233 -18.29 -7.33 12.27
CA ILE A 233 -19.62 -7.26 12.89
C ILE A 233 -20.05 -5.79 13.11
N ARG A 234 -19.12 -4.94 13.54
CA ARG A 234 -19.40 -3.54 13.90
C ARG A 234 -19.65 -2.65 12.69
N TYR A 235 -18.92 -2.85 11.58
CA TYR A 235 -18.92 -1.93 10.43
C TYR A 235 -19.59 -2.51 9.19
N SER A 236 -20.40 -3.55 9.35
CA SER A 236 -21.20 -4.15 8.29
C SER A 236 -22.68 -4.12 8.64
N ASN A 237 -23.54 -3.89 7.66
CA ASN A 237 -24.94 -4.25 7.77
C ASN A 237 -25.05 -5.79 7.90
N MET A 238 -25.45 -6.28 9.07
CA MET A 238 -25.45 -7.71 9.35
C MET A 238 -26.53 -8.48 8.59
N SER A 239 -27.53 -7.81 7.99
CA SER A 239 -28.47 -8.46 7.07
C SER A 239 -27.82 -8.91 5.75
N LEU A 240 -26.72 -8.25 5.33
CA LEU A 240 -25.92 -8.59 4.14
C LEU A 240 -24.89 -9.69 4.40
N ILE A 241 -24.54 -9.93 5.66
CA ILE A 241 -23.65 -11.03 6.05
C ILE A 241 -24.47 -12.31 6.22
N GLU A 242 -24.22 -13.31 5.39
CA GLU A 242 -24.81 -14.64 5.58
C GLU A 242 -24.10 -15.40 6.70
N GLU A 243 -22.76 -15.32 6.72
CA GLU A 243 -21.91 -15.89 7.77
C GLU A 243 -20.52 -15.26 7.80
N ILE A 244 -19.84 -15.44 8.93
CA ILE A 244 -18.41 -15.20 9.11
C ILE A 244 -17.77 -16.57 9.40
N LEU A 245 -17.09 -17.12 8.41
CA LEU A 245 -16.47 -18.44 8.44
C LEU A 245 -14.97 -18.32 8.70
N ILE A 246 -14.55 -18.74 9.89
CA ILE A 246 -13.13 -18.89 10.21
C ILE A 246 -12.66 -20.24 9.67
N SER A 247 -11.66 -20.23 8.80
CA SER A 247 -11.03 -21.44 8.25
C SER A 247 -9.68 -21.64 8.92
N ASP A 248 -9.63 -22.51 9.93
CA ASP A 248 -8.40 -22.82 10.67
C ASP A 248 -7.54 -23.83 9.90
N ASP A 249 -6.37 -23.36 9.46
CA ASP A 249 -5.37 -24.17 8.79
C ASP A 249 -4.46 -24.86 9.79
N TYR A 250 -5.00 -25.76 10.61
CA TYR A 250 -4.23 -26.58 11.53
C TYR A 250 -3.37 -25.76 12.51
N SER A 251 -3.95 -24.73 13.14
CA SER A 251 -3.27 -23.99 14.21
C SER A 251 -2.81 -24.92 15.33
N THR A 252 -1.69 -24.62 15.98
CA THR A 252 -1.13 -25.37 17.11
C THR A 252 -1.28 -24.62 18.44
N ARG A 253 -1.51 -23.31 18.41
CA ARG A 253 -1.65 -22.49 19.63
C ARG A 253 -2.93 -22.79 20.39
N GLU A 254 -2.80 -22.91 21.71
CA GLU A 254 -3.89 -23.30 22.62
C GLU A 254 -5.09 -22.34 22.57
N HIS A 255 -4.83 -21.02 22.48
CA HIS A 255 -5.89 -20.02 22.42
C HIS A 255 -6.77 -20.14 21.17
N LEU A 256 -6.28 -20.77 20.10
CA LEU A 256 -7.04 -21.00 18.86
C LEU A 256 -7.85 -22.29 18.87
N LYS A 257 -7.85 -23.05 19.98
CA LYS A 257 -8.59 -24.30 20.15
C LYS A 257 -9.92 -24.05 20.85
N GLN A 258 -10.14 -24.70 22.00
CA GLN A 258 -11.39 -24.66 22.73
C GLN A 258 -11.78 -23.23 23.14
N GLN A 259 -10.79 -22.40 23.50
CA GLN A 259 -11.02 -21.00 23.85
C GLN A 259 -11.66 -20.21 22.70
N LEU A 260 -11.15 -20.37 21.47
CA LEU A 260 -11.74 -19.73 20.29
C LEU A 260 -13.13 -20.29 20.00
N ASP A 261 -13.32 -21.60 20.08
CA ASP A 261 -14.63 -22.26 19.87
C ASP A 261 -15.70 -21.69 20.82
N ASP A 262 -15.34 -21.46 22.08
CA ASP A 262 -16.27 -20.94 23.08
C ASP A 262 -16.50 -19.44 22.97
N TYR A 263 -15.52 -18.69 22.45
CA TYR A 263 -15.68 -17.27 22.16
C TYR A 263 -16.64 -17.05 20.99
N VAL A 264 -16.41 -17.70 19.84
CA VAL A 264 -17.17 -17.45 18.62
C VAL A 264 -18.64 -17.88 18.71
N LYS A 265 -18.97 -18.87 19.55
CA LYS A 265 -20.36 -19.28 19.81
C LYS A 265 -21.24 -18.14 20.35
N LYS A 266 -20.63 -17.11 20.94
CA LYS A 266 -21.31 -15.94 21.48
C LYS A 266 -21.54 -14.85 20.42
N LEU A 267 -20.86 -14.94 19.28
CA LEU A 267 -20.90 -13.94 18.22
C LEU A 267 -21.95 -14.30 17.16
N PRO A 268 -22.59 -13.29 16.54
CA PRO A 268 -23.61 -13.53 15.53
C PRO A 268 -23.00 -14.07 14.24
N LYS A 269 -23.57 -15.16 13.74
CA LYS A 269 -23.25 -15.75 12.42
C LYS A 269 -21.78 -16.17 12.25
N VAL A 270 -21.02 -16.32 13.35
CA VAL A 270 -19.63 -16.76 13.31
C VAL A 270 -19.56 -18.27 13.52
N ARG A 271 -18.80 -18.97 12.67
CA ARG A 271 -18.46 -20.39 12.87
C ARG A 271 -17.06 -20.71 12.40
N ILE A 272 -16.55 -21.85 12.84
CA ILE A 272 -15.20 -22.33 12.52
C ILE A 272 -15.29 -23.64 11.75
N ILE A 273 -14.42 -23.79 10.75
CA ILE A 273 -14.02 -25.08 10.18
C ILE A 273 -12.52 -25.27 10.41
N ARG A 274 -12.07 -26.52 10.56
CA ARG A 274 -10.66 -26.83 10.86
C ARG A 274 -10.14 -27.87 9.90
N SER A 275 -8.96 -27.64 9.35
CA SER A 275 -8.24 -28.66 8.57
C SER A 275 -7.58 -29.68 9.49
N GLU A 276 -7.50 -30.94 9.03
CA GLU A 276 -6.85 -32.03 9.77
C GLU A 276 -5.31 -32.01 9.64
N ARG A 277 -4.78 -31.17 8.75
CA ARG A 277 -3.35 -30.99 8.49
C ARG A 277 -3.10 -29.58 7.95
N ARG A 278 -1.87 -29.09 8.07
CA ARG A 278 -1.47 -27.82 7.44
C ARG A 278 -1.60 -27.92 5.91
N LEU A 279 -2.41 -27.05 5.32
CA LEU A 279 -2.71 -26.96 3.90
C LEU A 279 -1.93 -25.83 3.23
N GLY A 280 -1.68 -24.73 3.94
CA GLY A 280 -1.24 -23.47 3.35
C GLY A 280 -2.42 -22.52 3.08
N ILE A 281 -2.15 -21.21 2.99
CA ILE A 281 -3.20 -20.19 2.86
C ILE A 281 -4.05 -20.37 1.60
N VAL A 282 -3.42 -20.80 0.50
CA VAL A 282 -4.07 -20.97 -0.80
C VAL A 282 -5.14 -22.07 -0.72
N ALA A 283 -4.73 -23.27 -0.30
CA ALA A 283 -5.63 -24.40 -0.13
C ALA A 283 -6.64 -24.18 1.02
N ASN A 284 -6.26 -23.46 2.08
CA ASN A 284 -7.19 -23.10 3.16
C ASN A 284 -8.28 -22.11 2.70
N ARG A 285 -7.96 -21.13 1.85
CA ARG A 285 -8.96 -20.25 1.23
C ARG A 285 -9.92 -21.05 0.35
N VAL A 286 -9.45 -22.06 -0.38
CA VAL A 286 -10.32 -22.97 -1.14
C VAL A 286 -11.20 -23.83 -0.22
N LEU A 287 -10.67 -24.32 0.91
CA LEU A 287 -11.44 -25.02 1.93
C LEU A 287 -12.59 -24.13 2.44
N GLY A 288 -12.28 -22.89 2.80
CA GLY A 288 -13.28 -21.89 3.21
C GLY A 288 -14.32 -21.62 2.13
N ALA A 289 -13.91 -21.34 0.89
CA ALA A 289 -14.81 -21.09 -0.24
C ALA A 289 -15.79 -22.23 -0.50
N ARG A 290 -15.31 -23.48 -0.49
CA ARG A 290 -16.17 -24.65 -0.71
C ARG A 290 -17.23 -24.80 0.40
N ASN A 291 -16.86 -24.47 1.63
CA ASN A 291 -17.74 -24.54 2.80
C ASN A 291 -18.59 -23.29 3.03
N ALA A 292 -18.36 -22.20 2.29
CA ALA A 292 -19.16 -20.98 2.37
C ALA A 292 -20.59 -21.23 1.85
N VAL A 293 -21.59 -20.68 2.53
CA VAL A 293 -23.02 -20.87 2.20
C VAL A 293 -23.62 -19.66 1.46
N GLY A 294 -22.99 -18.49 1.55
CA GLY A 294 -23.38 -17.28 0.84
C GLY A 294 -23.01 -17.33 -0.65
N PRO A 295 -23.76 -16.62 -1.51
CA PRO A 295 -23.51 -16.60 -2.95
C PRO A 295 -22.28 -15.77 -3.33
N VAL A 296 -21.94 -14.75 -2.53
CA VAL A 296 -20.68 -14.00 -2.62
C VAL A 296 -19.73 -14.48 -1.53
N ILE A 297 -18.46 -14.68 -1.88
CA ILE A 297 -17.39 -14.95 -0.92
C ILE A 297 -16.57 -13.67 -0.78
N ILE A 298 -16.31 -13.25 0.45
CA ILE A 298 -15.38 -12.17 0.77
C ILE A 298 -14.26 -12.76 1.63
N PHE A 299 -13.06 -12.83 1.11
CA PHE A 299 -11.90 -13.19 1.91
C PHE A 299 -11.42 -11.97 2.69
N VAL A 300 -11.13 -12.17 3.98
CA VAL A 300 -10.53 -11.15 4.85
C VAL A 300 -9.42 -11.79 5.66
N ASP A 301 -8.20 -11.28 5.57
CA ASP A 301 -7.09 -11.77 6.39
C ASP A 301 -7.37 -11.54 7.88
N SER A 302 -6.84 -12.40 8.74
CA SER A 302 -7.02 -12.41 10.21
C SER A 302 -6.46 -11.20 10.97
N HIS A 303 -5.92 -10.22 10.25
CA HIS A 303 -5.19 -9.10 10.80
C HIS A 303 -5.51 -7.81 10.05
N VAL A 304 -6.82 -7.56 9.98
CA VAL A 304 -7.45 -6.45 9.30
C VAL A 304 -8.42 -5.76 10.25
N GLU A 305 -8.59 -4.45 10.11
CA GLU A 305 -9.73 -3.73 10.67
C GLU A 305 -10.57 -3.15 9.54
N CYS A 306 -11.80 -3.65 9.39
CA CYS A 306 -12.78 -3.09 8.49
C CYS A 306 -13.18 -1.69 8.95
N THR A 307 -13.42 -0.78 8.01
CA THR A 307 -13.81 0.61 8.30
C THR A 307 -15.29 0.83 8.00
N PRO A 308 -15.93 1.90 8.53
CA PRO A 308 -17.34 2.19 8.23
C PRO A 308 -17.67 2.16 6.74
N GLY A 309 -18.70 1.41 6.35
CA GLY A 309 -19.22 1.34 4.98
C GLY A 309 -18.28 0.67 3.97
N TRP A 310 -17.48 -0.29 4.42
CA TRP A 310 -16.59 -1.08 3.55
C TRP A 310 -17.33 -2.11 2.69
N LEU A 311 -18.49 -2.61 3.14
CA LEU A 311 -19.14 -3.79 2.55
C LEU A 311 -20.05 -3.47 1.37
N GLU A 312 -20.94 -2.49 1.53
CA GLU A 312 -21.93 -2.10 0.53
C GLU A 312 -21.31 -1.72 -0.83
N PRO A 313 -20.21 -0.93 -0.90
CA PRO A 313 -19.57 -0.63 -2.18
C PRO A 313 -19.12 -1.87 -2.96
N ILE A 314 -18.70 -2.92 -2.27
CA ILE A 314 -18.26 -4.18 -2.88
C ILE A 314 -19.47 -4.93 -3.44
N LEU A 315 -20.51 -5.11 -2.63
CA LEU A 315 -21.69 -5.90 -3.00
C LEU A 315 -22.51 -5.22 -4.09
N ASP A 316 -22.59 -3.88 -4.06
CA ASP A 316 -23.23 -3.08 -5.09
C ASP A 316 -22.56 -3.33 -6.45
N GLN A 317 -21.23 -3.29 -6.51
CA GLN A 317 -20.51 -3.54 -7.76
C GLN A 317 -20.65 -5.00 -8.24
N LEU A 318 -20.57 -5.98 -7.33
CA LEU A 318 -20.75 -7.41 -7.66
C LEU A 318 -22.15 -7.74 -8.17
N ARG A 319 -23.18 -6.98 -7.76
CA ARG A 319 -24.55 -7.16 -8.21
C ARG A 319 -24.70 -7.00 -9.72
N ASP A 320 -23.99 -6.04 -10.33
CA ASP A 320 -24.12 -5.77 -11.77
C ASP A 320 -23.30 -6.70 -12.65
N ASN A 321 -22.16 -7.17 -12.15
CA ASN A 321 -21.26 -8.03 -12.90
C ASN A 321 -20.78 -9.21 -12.05
N PRO A 322 -21.33 -10.42 -12.31
CA PRO A 322 -20.98 -11.59 -11.52
C PRO A 322 -19.58 -12.15 -11.80
N LYS A 323 -18.90 -11.66 -12.85
CA LYS A 323 -17.55 -12.08 -13.25
C LYS A 323 -16.47 -11.09 -12.81
N LEU A 324 -16.63 -10.53 -11.61
CA LEU A 324 -15.65 -9.63 -11.01
C LEU A 324 -14.89 -10.30 -9.85
N VAL A 325 -13.61 -9.99 -9.78
CA VAL A 325 -12.81 -10.07 -8.56
C VAL A 325 -12.62 -8.64 -8.06
N ILE A 326 -13.27 -8.31 -6.96
CA ILE A 326 -13.25 -6.96 -6.39
C ILE A 326 -12.40 -6.94 -5.13
N TRP A 327 -11.67 -5.87 -4.88
CA TRP A 327 -10.91 -5.70 -3.65
C TRP A 327 -11.04 -4.28 -3.10
N SER A 328 -10.84 -4.16 -1.80
CA SER A 328 -10.94 -2.89 -1.07
C SER A 328 -9.68 -2.06 -1.29
N LYS A 329 -9.80 -0.73 -1.13
CA LYS A 329 -8.62 0.10 -0.85
C LYS A 329 -7.98 -0.37 0.47
N ILE A 330 -6.67 -0.50 0.47
CA ILE A 330 -5.91 -1.00 1.63
C ILE A 330 -5.09 0.13 2.23
N SER A 331 -5.36 0.39 3.51
CA SER A 331 -4.61 1.33 4.36
C SER A 331 -3.76 0.56 5.38
N GLY A 332 -2.73 1.20 5.92
CA GLY A 332 -1.83 0.56 6.88
C GLY A 332 -2.37 0.54 8.31
N LEU A 333 -2.26 -0.60 8.98
CA LEU A 333 -2.33 -0.74 10.43
C LEU A 333 -0.90 -0.87 10.96
N GLY A 334 -0.47 0.06 11.81
CA GLY A 334 0.92 0.14 12.25
C GLY A 334 1.36 -1.05 13.11
N GLU A 335 2.39 -1.79 12.68
CA GLU A 335 2.96 -2.93 13.41
C GLU A 335 3.46 -2.59 14.82
N LYS A 336 3.84 -1.34 15.07
CA LYS A 336 4.45 -0.90 16.33
C LYS A 336 3.43 -0.42 17.36
N ASP A 337 2.40 0.28 16.89
CA ASP A 337 1.53 1.13 17.71
C ASP A 337 0.02 1.02 17.35
N LEU A 338 -0.36 0.14 16.42
CA LEU A 338 -1.71 -0.03 15.84
C LEU A 338 -2.36 1.26 15.33
N ARG A 339 -1.57 2.25 14.92
CA ARG A 339 -2.11 3.46 14.29
C ARG A 339 -2.76 3.12 12.94
N LEU A 340 -3.88 3.74 12.64
CA LEU A 340 -4.50 3.66 11.31
C LEU A 340 -3.87 4.71 10.40
N SER A 341 -3.33 4.27 9.28
CA SER A 341 -2.76 5.11 8.22
C SER A 341 -3.78 5.28 7.10
N VAL A 342 -4.84 6.01 7.41
CA VAL A 342 -6.01 6.22 6.55
C VAL A 342 -5.95 7.58 5.87
N ASP A 343 -6.21 7.60 4.56
CA ASP A 343 -6.30 8.80 3.73
C ASP A 343 -7.58 8.77 2.86
N ASP A 344 -7.98 9.93 2.33
CA ASP A 344 -9.17 10.12 1.48
C ASP A 344 -8.86 10.03 -0.03
N GLY A 345 -7.63 9.66 -0.38
CA GLY A 345 -7.17 9.42 -1.73
C GLY A 345 -7.72 8.13 -2.33
N VAL A 346 -7.44 7.91 -3.61
CA VAL A 346 -7.87 6.70 -4.32
C VAL A 346 -6.97 5.50 -3.97
N GLY A 347 -5.71 5.76 -3.59
CA GLY A 347 -4.71 4.72 -3.41
C GLY A 347 -4.10 4.25 -4.74
N GLY A 348 -3.27 3.21 -4.65
CA GLY A 348 -2.74 2.50 -5.82
C GLY A 348 -3.61 1.31 -6.21
N ILE A 349 -3.31 0.72 -7.36
CA ILE A 349 -3.86 -0.55 -7.82
C ILE A 349 -2.75 -1.60 -7.93
N GLY A 350 -3.14 -2.87 -8.10
CA GLY A 350 -2.24 -4.01 -8.11
C GLY A 350 -1.69 -4.32 -9.49
N ALA A 351 -0.39 -4.51 -9.56
CA ALA A 351 0.38 -4.92 -10.74
C ALA A 351 1.40 -5.99 -10.36
N PHE A 352 2.29 -6.34 -11.30
CA PHE A 352 3.31 -7.34 -11.09
C PHE A 352 4.60 -6.98 -11.85
N ASP A 353 5.75 -7.43 -11.36
CA ASP A 353 7.00 -7.43 -12.13
C ASP A 353 7.20 -8.77 -12.88
N TRP A 354 8.20 -8.85 -13.75
CA TRP A 354 8.47 -10.04 -14.54
C TRP A 354 8.92 -11.24 -13.70
N ALA A 355 9.25 -11.06 -12.41
CA ALA A 355 9.51 -12.14 -11.46
C ALA A 355 8.23 -12.58 -10.71
N MET A 356 7.07 -12.09 -11.12
CA MET A 356 5.75 -12.32 -10.55
C MET A 356 5.56 -11.73 -9.15
N ASN A 357 6.40 -10.77 -8.74
CA ASN A 357 6.17 -10.04 -7.50
C ASN A 357 5.08 -9.00 -7.67
N PHE A 358 4.16 -8.94 -6.71
CA PHE A 358 3.17 -7.88 -6.63
C PHE A 358 3.85 -6.50 -6.60
N LYS A 359 3.26 -5.53 -7.31
CA LYS A 359 3.67 -4.13 -7.31
C LYS A 359 2.46 -3.22 -7.18
N TRP A 360 2.63 -2.12 -6.46
CA TRP A 360 1.69 -1.02 -6.48
C TRP A 360 1.99 -0.08 -7.65
N ILE A 361 0.97 0.31 -8.41
CA ILE A 361 1.08 1.34 -9.43
C ILE A 361 0.03 2.43 -9.20
N ASP A 362 0.35 3.64 -9.66
CA ASP A 362 -0.56 4.78 -9.57
C ASP A 362 -1.73 4.64 -10.55
N VAL A 363 -2.94 4.94 -10.09
CA VAL A 363 -4.17 4.84 -10.90
C VAL A 363 -4.13 5.78 -12.10
N LYS A 364 -3.59 7.01 -11.96
CA LYS A 364 -3.52 7.97 -13.07
C LYS A 364 -2.54 7.49 -14.12
N TRP A 365 -1.43 6.89 -13.70
CA TRP A 365 -0.50 6.26 -14.63
C TRP A 365 -1.21 5.14 -15.40
N TYR A 366 -1.97 4.28 -14.72
CA TYR A 366 -2.66 3.15 -15.35
C TYR A 366 -3.84 3.51 -16.25
N GLU A 367 -4.64 4.52 -15.90
CA GLU A 367 -5.78 4.96 -16.71
C GLU A 367 -5.35 5.86 -17.89
N GLY A 368 -4.15 6.45 -17.82
CA GLY A 368 -3.58 7.27 -18.90
C GLY A 368 -4.48 8.44 -19.30
N ASP A 369 -4.71 8.60 -20.60
CA ASP A 369 -5.49 9.70 -21.18
C ASP A 369 -7.01 9.54 -21.04
N HIS A 370 -7.48 8.41 -20.50
CA HIS A 370 -8.90 8.10 -20.31
C HIS A 370 -9.22 7.81 -18.84
N PRO A 371 -8.97 8.77 -17.93
CA PRO A 371 -9.24 8.57 -16.51
C PRO A 371 -10.73 8.34 -16.26
N THR A 372 -11.04 7.38 -15.38
CA THR A 372 -12.40 7.23 -14.88
C THR A 372 -12.65 8.22 -13.73
N GLU A 373 -13.92 8.43 -13.38
CA GLU A 373 -14.29 9.28 -12.24
C GLU A 373 -13.50 8.91 -10.97
N LYS A 374 -13.12 9.89 -10.15
CA LYS A 374 -12.12 9.72 -9.07
C LYS A 374 -12.41 8.53 -8.16
N TYR A 375 -13.66 8.37 -7.74
CA TYR A 375 -14.10 7.31 -6.80
C TYR A 375 -14.91 6.20 -7.50
N ALA A 376 -14.91 6.14 -8.83
CA ALA A 376 -15.43 4.99 -9.55
C ALA A 376 -14.53 3.75 -9.35
N PRO A 377 -15.07 2.54 -9.52
CA PRO A 377 -14.29 1.30 -9.57
C PRO A 377 -13.09 1.43 -10.51
N LYS A 378 -11.91 1.05 -10.03
CA LYS A 378 -10.65 1.16 -10.77
C LYS A 378 -10.25 -0.21 -11.30
N ALA A 379 -10.13 -0.35 -12.62
CA ALA A 379 -9.54 -1.55 -13.21
C ALA A 379 -8.14 -1.76 -12.64
N SER A 380 -7.77 -3.01 -12.40
CA SER A 380 -6.51 -3.37 -11.79
C SER A 380 -5.93 -4.59 -12.50
N PRO A 381 -4.67 -4.60 -12.95
CA PRO A 381 -4.05 -5.79 -13.56
C PRO A 381 -4.16 -7.03 -12.66
N THR A 382 -3.85 -6.87 -11.38
CA THR A 382 -4.09 -7.88 -10.33
C THR A 382 -4.65 -7.21 -9.08
N PHE A 383 -4.83 -7.93 -7.98
CA PHE A 383 -5.30 -7.41 -6.70
C PHE A 383 -4.34 -7.81 -5.58
N MET A 384 -4.56 -7.31 -4.37
CA MET A 384 -3.81 -7.71 -3.18
C MET A 384 -4.69 -8.58 -2.26
N GLY A 385 -4.11 -9.64 -1.73
CA GLY A 385 -4.81 -10.68 -0.97
C GLY A 385 -5.60 -10.32 0.31
N PRO A 386 -5.33 -9.24 1.07
CA PRO A 386 -5.94 -9.06 2.39
C PRO A 386 -7.46 -8.93 2.42
N THR A 387 -8.08 -8.37 1.38
CA THR A 387 -9.54 -8.32 1.28
C THR A 387 -10.00 -8.26 -0.17
N TYR A 388 -10.68 -9.33 -0.61
CA TYR A 388 -11.27 -9.40 -1.94
C TYR A 388 -12.54 -10.25 -1.94
N ALA A 389 -13.39 -10.00 -2.93
CA ALA A 389 -14.72 -10.53 -3.04
C ALA A 389 -15.04 -10.95 -4.48
N LEU A 390 -15.80 -12.03 -4.60
CA LEU A 390 -16.24 -12.57 -5.88
C LEU A 390 -17.44 -13.50 -5.67
N TRP A 391 -18.20 -13.75 -6.73
CA TRP A 391 -19.25 -14.76 -6.70
C TRP A 391 -18.64 -16.15 -6.55
N LYS A 392 -19.26 -16.98 -5.69
CA LYS A 392 -18.84 -18.37 -5.47
C LYS A 392 -18.86 -19.18 -6.77
N ASP A 393 -19.94 -19.04 -7.53
CA ASP A 393 -20.10 -19.73 -8.82
C ASP A 393 -19.04 -19.30 -9.83
N PHE A 394 -18.69 -18.01 -9.87
CA PHE A 394 -17.61 -17.53 -10.72
C PHE A 394 -16.26 -18.09 -10.28
N PHE A 395 -15.98 -18.12 -8.97
CA PHE A 395 -14.74 -18.67 -8.44
C PHE A 395 -14.59 -20.17 -8.76
N GLU A 396 -15.70 -20.92 -8.69
CA GLU A 396 -15.76 -22.32 -9.11
C GLU A 396 -15.60 -22.50 -10.63
N GLU A 397 -16.29 -21.68 -11.44
CA GLU A 397 -16.23 -21.69 -12.91
C GLU A 397 -14.79 -21.55 -13.41
N ILE A 398 -14.01 -20.64 -12.80
CA ILE A 398 -12.62 -20.43 -13.16
C ILE A 398 -11.65 -21.39 -12.45
N GLY A 399 -12.13 -22.29 -11.60
CA GLY A 399 -11.35 -23.41 -11.05
C GLY A 399 -10.70 -23.21 -9.68
N TYR A 400 -11.30 -22.38 -8.80
CA TYR A 400 -10.79 -22.04 -7.45
C TYR A 400 -9.33 -21.56 -7.48
N PHE A 401 -8.58 -21.55 -6.38
CA PHE A 401 -7.12 -21.39 -6.47
C PHE A 401 -6.43 -22.68 -6.90
N ASP A 402 -5.18 -22.53 -7.35
CA ASP A 402 -4.26 -23.64 -7.52
C ASP A 402 -3.80 -24.21 -6.18
N VAL A 403 -4.49 -25.24 -5.70
CA VAL A 403 -4.24 -25.88 -4.40
C VAL A 403 -2.88 -26.59 -4.30
N ASP A 404 -2.17 -26.75 -5.41
CA ASP A 404 -0.80 -27.28 -5.45
C ASP A 404 0.28 -26.21 -5.29
N MET A 405 -0.10 -24.94 -5.28
CA MET A 405 0.76 -23.88 -4.75
C MET A 405 1.16 -24.21 -3.32
N ASP A 406 2.42 -23.97 -3.01
CA ASP A 406 2.94 -24.02 -1.66
C ASP A 406 2.41 -22.84 -0.82
N ILE A 407 2.56 -23.00 0.49
CA ILE A 407 1.91 -22.31 1.59
C ILE A 407 1.42 -20.87 1.33
N TRP A 408 2.24 -19.98 0.76
CA TRP A 408 1.87 -18.58 0.54
C TRP A 408 2.56 -17.94 -0.67
N GLY A 409 1.83 -17.05 -1.33
CA GLY A 409 2.33 -16.02 -2.25
C GLY A 409 2.13 -16.34 -3.72
N GLY A 410 1.83 -15.29 -4.50
CA GLY A 410 1.60 -15.34 -5.94
C GLY A 410 0.18 -15.74 -6.33
N GLU A 411 -0.64 -16.24 -5.40
CA GLU A 411 -2.02 -16.67 -5.68
C GLU A 411 -2.91 -15.50 -6.12
N ASP A 412 -2.61 -14.30 -5.65
CA ASP A 412 -3.28 -13.06 -6.04
C ASP A 412 -2.95 -12.66 -7.48
N VAL A 413 -1.67 -12.68 -7.86
CA VAL A 413 -1.21 -12.49 -9.25
C VAL A 413 -1.83 -13.54 -10.19
N GLU A 414 -1.84 -14.80 -9.79
CA GLU A 414 -2.41 -15.91 -10.57
C GLU A 414 -3.91 -15.70 -10.84
N LEU A 415 -4.68 -15.45 -9.77
CA LEU A 415 -6.12 -15.24 -9.91
C LEU A 415 -6.41 -13.95 -10.67
N GLY A 416 -5.57 -12.92 -10.55
CA GLY A 416 -5.66 -11.70 -11.35
C GLY A 416 -5.57 -11.97 -12.85
N PHE A 417 -4.54 -12.71 -13.28
CA PHE A 417 -4.39 -13.13 -14.69
C PHE A 417 -5.59 -13.95 -15.14
N ARG A 418 -5.94 -14.96 -14.36
CA ARG A 418 -7.02 -15.88 -14.68
C ARG A 418 -8.36 -15.18 -14.80
N ALA A 419 -8.71 -14.30 -13.87
CA ALA A 419 -9.95 -13.54 -13.92
C ALA A 419 -10.06 -12.75 -15.23
N TRP A 420 -9.04 -11.98 -15.58
CA TRP A 420 -9.02 -11.21 -16.83
C TRP A 420 -9.02 -12.08 -18.09
N MET A 421 -8.11 -13.04 -18.17
CA MET A 421 -7.92 -13.85 -19.37
C MET A 421 -9.12 -14.79 -19.61
N CYS A 422 -9.84 -15.19 -18.56
CA CYS A 422 -10.99 -16.10 -18.67
C CYS A 422 -12.34 -15.36 -18.70
N GLY A 423 -12.35 -14.08 -19.10
CA GLY A 423 -13.58 -13.33 -19.40
C GLY A 423 -14.23 -12.64 -18.21
N GLY A 424 -13.56 -12.57 -17.07
CA GLY A 424 -13.90 -11.69 -15.96
C GLY A 424 -13.04 -10.42 -15.93
N ARG A 425 -13.04 -9.74 -14.79
CA ARG A 425 -12.29 -8.50 -14.58
C ARG A 425 -11.93 -8.32 -13.10
N VAL A 426 -10.85 -7.58 -12.85
CA VAL A 426 -10.41 -7.23 -11.50
C VAL A 426 -10.59 -5.73 -11.27
N GLU A 427 -11.20 -5.34 -10.15
CA GLU A 427 -11.47 -3.94 -9.80
C GLU A 427 -11.18 -3.62 -8.34
N MET A 428 -10.46 -2.53 -8.09
CA MET A 428 -10.36 -1.91 -6.76
C MET A 428 -11.52 -0.94 -6.55
N ILE A 429 -12.16 -0.97 -5.38
CA ILE A 429 -13.29 -0.09 -5.05
C ILE A 429 -12.85 1.00 -4.06
N PRO A 430 -12.66 2.26 -4.51
CA PRO A 430 -12.10 3.32 -3.65
C PRO A 430 -12.95 3.66 -2.42
N CYS A 431 -14.27 3.43 -2.48
CA CYS A 431 -15.18 3.68 -1.36
C CYS A 431 -15.24 2.53 -0.34
N SER A 432 -14.64 1.38 -0.63
CA SER A 432 -14.44 0.31 0.33
C SER A 432 -13.02 0.39 0.86
N MET A 433 -12.84 0.47 2.18
CA MET A 433 -11.53 0.61 2.80
C MET A 433 -11.39 -0.32 3.99
N ILE A 434 -10.21 -0.91 4.11
CA ILE A 434 -9.79 -1.72 5.25
C ILE A 434 -8.39 -1.28 5.69
N CYS A 435 -8.05 -1.51 6.96
CA CYS A 435 -6.73 -1.30 7.51
C CYS A 435 -6.03 -2.66 7.73
N HIS A 436 -4.95 -2.93 7.02
CA HIS A 436 -4.23 -4.20 7.08
C HIS A 436 -2.91 -4.07 7.84
N MET A 437 -2.61 -5.05 8.68
CA MET A 437 -1.32 -5.16 9.38
C MET A 437 -0.25 -5.73 8.45
N PHE A 438 0.63 -4.86 7.94
CA PHE A 438 1.87 -5.29 7.30
C PHE A 438 2.87 -5.64 8.40
N ARG A 439 3.17 -6.92 8.55
CA ARG A 439 4.06 -7.47 9.58
C ARG A 439 5.53 -7.25 9.20
N ALA A 440 6.41 -7.13 10.19
CA ALA A 440 7.86 -7.06 10.02
C ALA A 440 8.42 -8.34 9.37
N HIS A 441 7.81 -9.49 9.68
CA HIS A 441 8.11 -10.78 9.06
C HIS A 441 6.87 -11.68 9.03
N THR A 442 6.86 -12.58 8.05
CA THR A 442 5.79 -13.58 7.87
C THR A 442 6.23 -14.96 8.36
N TYR A 443 5.30 -15.72 8.95
CA TYR A 443 5.49 -17.14 9.27
C TYR A 443 5.37 -17.98 8.01
N THR A 444 6.28 -17.81 7.07
CA THR A 444 6.38 -18.71 5.92
C THR A 444 7.32 -19.84 6.29
N THR A 445 6.78 -20.83 7.00
CA THR A 445 7.32 -22.17 6.81
C THR A 445 6.89 -22.56 5.40
N HIS A 446 7.83 -22.79 4.50
CA HIS A 446 7.55 -23.43 3.23
C HIS A 446 7.51 -24.94 3.43
N SER A 447 6.80 -25.67 2.58
CA SER A 447 6.87 -27.13 2.68
C SER A 447 8.29 -27.56 2.35
N LYS A 448 8.84 -28.57 3.04
CA LYS A 448 10.25 -28.98 2.83
C LYS A 448 10.56 -29.40 1.39
N ASP A 449 9.52 -29.81 0.66
CA ASP A 449 9.56 -30.36 -0.69
C ASP A 449 9.23 -29.34 -1.80
N LYS A 450 8.57 -28.23 -1.47
CA LYS A 450 8.22 -27.17 -2.42
C LYS A 450 9.03 -25.93 -2.05
N GLY A 451 9.75 -25.35 -3.01
CA GLY A 451 10.65 -24.21 -2.77
C GLY A 451 9.96 -22.89 -2.40
N GLY A 452 8.80 -22.93 -1.74
CA GLY A 452 8.07 -21.79 -1.25
C GLY A 452 7.48 -20.92 -2.33
N TYR A 453 7.61 -19.61 -2.14
CA TYR A 453 7.13 -18.59 -3.09
C TYR A 453 7.60 -18.87 -4.53
N ARG A 454 8.83 -19.37 -4.67
CA ARG A 454 9.44 -19.71 -5.95
C ARG A 454 8.71 -20.83 -6.70
N TRP A 455 8.22 -21.84 -5.97
CA TRP A 455 7.41 -22.91 -6.53
C TRP A 455 6.12 -22.34 -7.13
N ASN A 456 5.48 -21.41 -6.42
CA ASN A 456 4.23 -20.79 -6.85
C ASN A 456 4.44 -19.95 -8.10
N THR A 457 5.45 -19.08 -8.10
CA THR A 457 5.73 -18.24 -9.27
C THR A 457 6.14 -19.07 -10.49
N ASP A 458 6.81 -20.21 -10.31
CA ASP A 458 7.15 -21.13 -11.41
C ASP A 458 5.86 -21.73 -12.03
N ARG A 459 4.89 -22.12 -11.19
CA ARG A 459 3.58 -22.60 -11.66
C ARG A 459 2.78 -21.52 -12.40
N ILE A 460 2.79 -20.28 -11.89
CA ILE A 460 2.13 -19.14 -12.55
C ILE A 460 2.75 -18.92 -13.93
N ALA A 461 4.08 -18.89 -13.99
CA ALA A 461 4.83 -18.63 -15.20
C ALA A 461 4.54 -19.65 -16.30
N GLU A 462 4.57 -20.94 -15.94
CA GLU A 462 4.33 -22.06 -16.85
C GLU A 462 2.90 -22.12 -17.39
N VAL A 463 1.90 -21.76 -16.57
CA VAL A 463 0.50 -21.79 -17.01
C VAL A 463 0.14 -20.54 -17.81
N TRP A 464 0.56 -19.36 -17.36
CA TRP A 464 -0.04 -18.10 -17.81
C TRP A 464 0.81 -17.29 -18.78
N LEU A 465 2.15 -17.33 -18.72
CA LEU A 465 2.99 -16.39 -19.47
C LEU A 465 3.23 -16.79 -20.95
N GLN A 466 3.04 -18.05 -21.31
CA GLN A 466 3.24 -18.53 -22.70
C GLN A 466 4.62 -18.11 -23.25
N ASP A 467 4.68 -17.49 -24.44
CA ASP A 467 5.92 -17.03 -25.10
C ASP A 467 6.71 -15.97 -24.30
N TYR A 468 6.10 -15.40 -23.25
CA TYR A 468 6.71 -14.41 -22.35
C TYR A 468 7.44 -15.04 -21.16
N ILE A 469 7.31 -16.36 -20.96
CA ILE A 469 7.94 -17.08 -19.84
C ILE A 469 9.47 -16.90 -19.78
N LYS A 470 10.10 -16.69 -20.94
CA LYS A 470 11.53 -16.38 -21.07
C LYS A 470 11.98 -15.15 -20.26
N TYR A 471 11.11 -14.15 -20.08
CA TYR A 471 11.44 -12.95 -19.31
C TYR A 471 11.47 -13.24 -17.81
N TYR A 472 10.49 -14.03 -17.35
CA TYR A 472 10.49 -14.55 -15.99
C TYR A 472 11.75 -15.35 -15.72
N TYR A 473 12.06 -16.34 -16.56
CA TYR A 473 13.22 -17.21 -16.36
C TYR A 473 14.58 -16.50 -16.42
N ARG A 474 14.68 -15.40 -17.16
CA ARG A 474 15.88 -14.57 -17.15
C ARG A 474 16.14 -13.91 -15.79
N LEU A 475 15.09 -13.41 -15.13
CA LEU A 475 15.25 -12.66 -13.87
C LEU A 475 15.58 -13.55 -12.67
N VAL A 476 15.14 -14.80 -12.76
CA VAL A 476 15.03 -15.69 -11.62
C VAL A 476 16.01 -16.87 -11.67
N GLY A 477 16.73 -17.01 -12.80
CA GLY A 477 17.68 -18.08 -13.09
C GLY A 477 17.09 -19.24 -13.91
N ASP A 478 17.90 -19.80 -14.83
CA ASP A 478 17.49 -20.82 -15.81
C ASP A 478 17.04 -22.17 -15.19
N THR A 479 16.49 -23.06 -16.04
CA THR A 479 15.21 -23.77 -15.83
C THR A 479 15.25 -25.29 -15.95
N LYS A 480 16.36 -25.88 -16.39
CA LYS A 480 16.33 -27.27 -16.89
C LYS A 480 15.94 -28.33 -15.86
N ASP A 481 16.07 -28.04 -14.56
CA ASP A 481 15.81 -28.98 -13.48
C ASP A 481 14.75 -28.49 -12.47
N ARG A 482 14.03 -27.40 -12.78
CA ARG A 482 13.03 -26.83 -11.85
C ARG A 482 11.81 -27.74 -11.77
N LYS A 483 11.44 -28.09 -10.54
CA LYS A 483 10.22 -28.84 -10.24
C LYS A 483 9.16 -27.86 -9.79
N PHE A 484 8.03 -27.86 -10.50
CA PHE A 484 6.84 -27.08 -10.15
C PHE A 484 5.58 -27.98 -10.09
N GLY A 485 5.76 -29.30 -10.08
CA GLY A 485 4.67 -30.28 -9.98
C GLY A 485 3.86 -30.44 -11.27
N ASP A 486 2.75 -31.17 -11.18
CA ASP A 486 1.80 -31.30 -12.29
C ASP A 486 0.94 -30.03 -12.40
N ILE A 487 0.75 -29.55 -13.62
CA ILE A 487 -0.06 -28.37 -13.95
C ILE A 487 -1.16 -28.70 -14.98
N SER A 488 -1.40 -29.99 -15.26
CA SER A 488 -2.32 -30.42 -16.32
C SER A 488 -3.74 -29.84 -16.16
N GLU A 489 -4.31 -29.87 -14.94
CA GLU A 489 -5.63 -29.28 -14.65
C GLU A 489 -5.65 -27.76 -14.90
N ARG A 490 -4.57 -27.07 -14.52
CA ARG A 490 -4.44 -25.62 -14.75
C ARG A 490 -4.32 -25.30 -16.23
N MET A 491 -3.63 -26.13 -17.00
CA MET A 491 -3.53 -26.00 -18.46
C MET A 491 -4.89 -26.24 -19.15
N GLU A 492 -5.72 -27.16 -18.67
CA GLU A 492 -7.07 -27.37 -19.21
C GLU A 492 -7.98 -26.14 -19.05
N ILE A 493 -7.88 -25.46 -17.90
CA ILE A 493 -8.56 -24.18 -17.67
C ILE A 493 -7.98 -23.12 -18.60
N ARG A 494 -6.65 -22.97 -18.60
CA ARG A 494 -5.95 -21.98 -19.41
C ARG A 494 -6.34 -22.07 -20.88
N ASN A 495 -6.46 -23.26 -21.45
CA ASN A 495 -6.78 -23.44 -22.87
C ASN A 495 -8.13 -22.84 -23.32
N LYS A 496 -9.01 -22.47 -22.38
CA LYS A 496 -10.31 -21.81 -22.65
C LYS A 496 -10.24 -20.28 -22.57
N CYS A 497 -9.08 -19.72 -22.23
CA CYS A 497 -8.89 -18.32 -21.90
C CYS A 497 -8.06 -17.56 -22.97
N GLN A 498 -8.10 -16.23 -22.92
CA GLN A 498 -7.32 -15.34 -23.78
C GLN A 498 -5.81 -15.51 -23.59
N SER A 499 -5.02 -15.03 -24.56
CA SER A 499 -3.55 -15.07 -24.51
C SER A 499 -2.95 -14.10 -23.50
N PHE A 500 -1.72 -14.37 -23.04
CA PHE A 500 -0.97 -13.39 -22.24
C PHE A 500 -0.65 -12.15 -23.07
N GLN A 501 -0.46 -12.31 -24.39
CA GLN A 501 -0.42 -11.19 -25.33
C GLN A 501 -1.70 -10.34 -25.23
N TRP A 502 -2.88 -10.97 -25.30
CA TRP A 502 -4.15 -10.26 -25.15
C TRP A 502 -4.22 -9.54 -23.79
N TYR A 503 -3.75 -10.17 -22.72
CA TYR A 503 -3.70 -9.55 -21.40
C TYR A 503 -2.82 -8.30 -21.41
N LEU A 504 -1.62 -8.35 -21.98
CA LEU A 504 -0.77 -7.17 -22.12
C LEU A 504 -1.46 -6.10 -22.99
N ASP A 505 -2.06 -6.46 -24.11
CA ASP A 505 -2.66 -5.48 -25.03
C ASP A 505 -3.93 -4.81 -24.47
N ASN A 506 -4.71 -5.51 -23.64
CA ASN A 506 -6.06 -5.09 -23.22
C ASN A 506 -6.18 -4.74 -21.74
N VAL A 507 -5.34 -5.34 -20.90
CA VAL A 507 -5.38 -5.16 -19.44
C VAL A 507 -4.18 -4.37 -18.97
N TYR A 508 -2.97 -4.61 -19.51
CA TYR A 508 -1.79 -3.89 -19.05
C TYR A 508 -0.90 -3.36 -20.19
N PRO A 509 -1.43 -2.49 -21.08
CA PRO A 509 -0.76 -2.07 -22.31
C PRO A 509 0.48 -1.20 -22.10
N MET A 510 0.61 -0.61 -20.91
CA MET A 510 1.79 0.18 -20.54
C MET A 510 2.88 -0.65 -19.88
N TYR A 511 2.69 -1.96 -19.75
CA TYR A 511 3.70 -2.83 -19.18
C TYR A 511 4.87 -3.01 -20.16
N GLU A 512 6.05 -2.56 -19.74
CA GLU A 512 7.23 -2.62 -20.59
C GLU A 512 7.71 -4.07 -20.79
N VAL A 513 7.56 -4.55 -22.03
CA VAL A 513 8.16 -5.81 -22.48
C VAL A 513 9.62 -5.56 -22.87
N PRO A 514 10.60 -6.25 -22.27
CA PRO A 514 12.00 -6.04 -22.60
C PRO A 514 12.29 -6.36 -24.09
N ILE A 515 12.82 -5.36 -24.82
CA ILE A 515 13.00 -5.36 -26.28
C ILE A 515 14.08 -6.34 -26.76
N GLU A 516 15.09 -6.64 -25.92
CA GLU A 516 16.15 -7.59 -26.24
C GLU A 516 16.48 -8.49 -25.04
N ILE A 517 16.38 -9.79 -25.22
CA ILE A 517 17.05 -10.76 -24.36
C ILE A 517 18.50 -10.82 -24.86
N ARG A 518 19.37 -9.89 -24.43
CA ARG A 518 20.81 -10.05 -24.69
C ARG A 518 21.30 -11.27 -23.92
N ASP A 519 21.76 -12.30 -24.62
CA ASP A 519 22.41 -13.47 -24.05
C ASP A 519 23.57 -13.00 -23.17
N THR A 520 23.45 -13.16 -21.86
CA THR A 520 24.57 -12.98 -20.92
C THR A 520 25.52 -14.18 -20.92
N THR A 521 25.27 -15.19 -21.77
CA THR A 521 26.05 -16.44 -21.85
C THR A 521 27.26 -16.39 -22.77
N THR A 522 27.54 -15.27 -23.45
CA THR A 522 28.79 -15.09 -24.20
C THR A 522 29.51 -13.78 -23.87
N SER A 523 30.03 -13.69 -22.65
CA SER A 523 31.25 -12.92 -22.38
C SER A 523 32.22 -13.76 -21.55
N THR A 524 32.78 -14.81 -22.15
CA THR A 524 34.05 -15.36 -21.69
C THR A 524 35.17 -14.39 -22.05
N THR A 525 35.26 -13.27 -21.34
CA THR A 525 36.52 -12.58 -21.13
C THR A 525 37.08 -13.04 -19.81
N LYS A 526 38.27 -13.63 -19.87
CA LYS A 526 39.06 -14.18 -18.76
C LYS A 526 38.87 -13.40 -17.45
N LYS A 527 38.57 -14.14 -16.39
CA LYS A 527 38.56 -13.73 -14.97
C LYS A 527 39.51 -12.56 -14.69
N ALA A 528 38.93 -11.43 -14.33
CA ALA A 528 39.40 -10.62 -13.23
C ALA A 528 38.22 -10.59 -12.25
N ASP A 529 38.41 -11.20 -11.07
CA ASP A 529 37.40 -11.24 -10.02
C ASP A 529 37.16 -9.81 -9.51
N THR A 530 36.01 -9.25 -9.85
CA THR A 530 35.43 -8.08 -9.18
C THR A 530 33.93 -8.15 -9.41
N ILE A 531 33.24 -8.77 -8.46
CA ILE A 531 31.79 -8.68 -8.35
C ILE A 531 31.51 -7.24 -7.90
N VAL A 532 30.91 -6.44 -8.79
CA VAL A 532 30.28 -5.19 -8.39
C VAL A 532 28.97 -5.58 -7.75
N ASP A 533 29.03 -5.74 -6.43
CA ASP A 533 27.88 -5.93 -5.58
C ASP A 533 27.08 -4.62 -5.58
N THR A 534 25.91 -4.62 -6.23
CA THR A 534 24.92 -3.57 -5.98
C THR A 534 24.33 -3.85 -4.62
N LYS A 535 24.99 -3.31 -3.58
CA LYS A 535 24.40 -3.18 -2.25
C LYS A 535 23.13 -2.33 -2.37
N GLU A 536 22.00 -3.00 -2.54
CA GLU A 536 20.75 -2.52 -1.94
C GLU A 536 20.86 -2.76 -0.43
N ASN A 537 20.36 -1.78 0.32
CA ASN A 537 20.43 -1.78 1.78
C ASN A 537 19.46 -2.83 2.32
N ASP A 538 19.97 -4.03 2.59
CA ASP A 538 19.35 -4.95 3.52
C ASP A 538 20.10 -4.83 4.86
N GLU A 539 19.37 -4.41 5.90
CA GLU A 539 19.85 -4.42 7.27
C GLU A 539 20.06 -5.88 7.70
N GLU A 540 21.22 -6.14 8.30
CA GLU A 540 21.75 -7.44 8.68
C GLU A 540 20.79 -8.26 9.57
N GLU A 541 20.37 -9.42 9.06
CA GLU A 541 19.95 -10.56 9.88
C GLU A 541 21.20 -11.35 10.31
N ASP A 542 21.66 -11.13 11.54
CA ASP A 542 22.69 -11.97 12.18
C ASP A 542 22.03 -13.20 12.83
N GLU A 543 22.10 -14.35 12.17
CA GLU A 543 21.98 -15.65 12.83
C GLU A 543 23.38 -16.24 13.09
N ILE A 544 23.77 -16.16 14.36
CA ILE A 544 24.99 -16.75 14.90
C ILE A 544 24.79 -18.26 15.02
N ASP A 545 25.62 -19.05 14.32
CA ASP A 545 25.94 -20.39 14.79
C ASP A 545 27.43 -20.72 14.65
N THR A 546 27.89 -21.55 15.57
CA THR A 546 29.26 -21.60 16.09
C THR A 546 30.09 -22.79 15.60
N LYS A 547 31.42 -22.58 15.52
CA LYS A 547 32.56 -23.55 15.42
C LYS A 547 32.82 -24.12 14.01
N VAL A 548 34.05 -24.21 13.48
CA VAL A 548 35.30 -24.81 14.00
C VAL A 548 36.55 -24.20 13.32
N GLU A 549 37.67 -24.34 14.02
CA GLU A 549 39.06 -23.85 13.85
C GLU A 549 39.83 -24.27 12.57
N ASP A 550 40.89 -23.48 12.33
CA ASP A 550 42.21 -23.72 11.70
C ASP A 550 42.33 -24.10 10.20
N GLU A 551 42.96 -23.23 9.39
CA GLU A 551 44.38 -23.35 8.98
C GLU A 551 44.76 -22.31 7.89
N ASP A 552 45.90 -21.67 8.14
CA ASP A 552 46.94 -21.23 7.21
C ASP A 552 46.89 -19.91 6.42
N ASN A 553 47.80 -19.04 6.90
CA ASN A 553 48.49 -17.96 6.21
C ASN A 553 49.24 -18.46 4.96
N GLU A 554 49.19 -17.70 3.88
CA GLU A 554 50.35 -17.20 3.10
C GLU A 554 49.87 -16.66 1.75
N ALA A 555 49.85 -15.33 1.60
CA ALA A 555 50.18 -14.59 0.37
C ALA A 555 49.90 -13.08 0.56
N GLU A 556 50.56 -12.46 1.54
CA GLU A 556 50.93 -11.04 1.41
C GLU A 556 52.27 -11.00 0.67
N ASP A 557 52.28 -10.33 -0.49
CA ASP A 557 53.36 -9.48 -1.00
C ASP A 557 53.32 -9.47 -2.53
N ASP A 558 52.61 -8.50 -3.13
CA ASP A 558 52.96 -7.90 -4.45
C ASP A 558 52.00 -6.79 -4.94
N ALA A 559 51.31 -6.04 -4.06
CA ALA A 559 50.43 -4.94 -4.48
C ALA A 559 50.51 -3.64 -3.66
N LYS A 560 51.57 -3.43 -2.87
CA LYS A 560 51.80 -2.18 -2.12
C LYS A 560 52.80 -1.27 -2.86
N ASP A 561 52.42 -0.65 -3.99
CA ASP A 561 53.18 0.54 -4.45
C ASP A 561 52.52 1.49 -5.47
N LYS A 562 51.19 1.42 -5.72
CA LYS A 562 50.53 2.35 -6.67
C LYS A 562 49.36 3.17 -6.14
N ASP A 563 48.79 2.85 -4.97
CA ASP A 563 47.61 3.56 -4.44
C ASP A 563 47.89 4.59 -3.32
N THR A 564 49.12 4.69 -2.83
CA THR A 564 49.47 5.63 -1.74
C THR A 564 49.67 7.08 -2.20
N LYS A 565 49.92 7.35 -3.49
CA LYS A 565 50.10 8.72 -4.00
C LYS A 565 48.81 9.51 -4.20
N SER A 566 47.68 8.85 -4.46
CA SER A 566 46.39 9.52 -4.68
C SER A 566 45.75 10.00 -3.37
N ASN A 567 45.96 9.25 -2.28
CA ASN A 567 45.30 9.52 -1.00
C ASN A 567 45.87 10.76 -0.26
N ASP A 568 47.16 11.07 -0.45
CA ASP A 568 47.79 12.24 0.22
C ASP A 568 47.46 13.58 -0.46
N GLU A 569 47.18 13.58 -1.77
CA GLU A 569 46.68 14.77 -2.48
C GLU A 569 45.23 15.07 -2.10
N LEU A 570 44.40 14.03 -2.01
CA LEU A 570 43.02 14.12 -1.53
C LEU A 570 42.94 14.65 -0.09
N LYS A 571 43.80 14.16 0.81
CA LYS A 571 43.85 14.67 2.20
C LYS A 571 44.24 16.15 2.29
N LYS A 572 45.16 16.61 1.43
CA LYS A 572 45.54 18.04 1.37
C LYS A 572 44.42 18.92 0.84
N GLU A 573 43.63 18.42 -0.11
CA GLU A 573 42.51 19.15 -0.68
C GLU A 573 41.33 19.24 0.29
N VAL A 574 41.06 18.17 1.05
CA VAL A 574 40.07 18.16 2.14
C VAL A 574 40.43 19.17 3.24
N GLU A 575 41.70 19.22 3.67
CA GLU A 575 42.10 20.18 4.71
C GLU A 575 42.13 21.64 4.23
N LYS A 576 42.38 21.87 2.93
CA LYS A 576 42.22 23.21 2.33
C LYS A 576 40.76 23.66 2.37
N ILE A 577 39.83 22.77 2.06
CA ILE A 577 38.39 23.08 2.06
C ILE A 577 37.89 23.32 3.49
N LYS A 578 38.30 22.51 4.47
CA LYS A 578 37.97 22.74 5.89
C LYS A 578 38.39 24.13 6.35
N LYS A 579 39.62 24.54 6.04
CA LYS A 579 40.14 25.86 6.40
C LYS A 579 39.35 27.01 5.76
N GLU A 580 38.95 26.88 4.50
CA GLU A 580 38.11 27.88 3.82
C GLU A 580 36.70 27.99 4.43
N VAL A 581 36.16 26.87 4.94
CA VAL A 581 34.86 26.83 5.61
C VAL A 581 34.95 27.46 7.00
N GLU A 582 36.00 27.17 7.77
CA GLU A 582 36.25 27.79 9.08
C GLU A 582 36.45 29.31 8.98
N ASP A 583 37.21 29.78 7.99
CA ASP A 583 37.43 31.21 7.75
C ASP A 583 36.11 31.94 7.37
N LYS A 584 35.23 31.27 6.60
CA LYS A 584 33.91 31.80 6.26
C LYS A 584 32.98 31.82 7.48
N LEU A 585 33.02 30.80 8.33
CA LEU A 585 32.25 30.73 9.57
C LEU A 585 32.71 31.81 10.57
N GLN A 586 34.01 32.09 10.69
CA GLN A 586 34.51 33.20 11.51
C GLN A 586 34.10 34.58 10.97
N LYS A 587 34.06 34.76 9.64
CA LYS A 587 33.54 36.00 9.01
C LYS A 587 32.04 36.19 9.21
N ILE A 588 31.27 35.12 9.31
CA ILE A 588 29.83 35.17 9.58
C ILE A 588 29.58 35.46 11.07
N LYS A 589 30.36 34.86 11.98
CA LYS A 589 30.27 35.13 13.42
C LYS A 589 30.67 36.54 13.82
N SER A 590 31.52 37.24 13.05
CA SER A 590 31.93 38.63 13.34
C SER A 590 30.98 39.70 12.77
N LYS A 591 29.88 39.30 12.10
CA LYS A 591 28.89 40.21 11.50
C LYS A 591 27.49 40.16 12.14
N ASN A 592 27.34 39.51 13.30
CA ASN A 592 26.14 39.57 14.14
C ASN A 592 26.41 40.32 15.43
#